data_AF-A0AA86Q2G3-F1
#
_entry.id   AF-A0AA86Q2G3-F1
#
_cell.length_a   1.000
_cell.length_b   1.000
_cell.length_c   1.000
_cell.angle_alpha   90.00
_cell.angle_beta   90.00
_cell.angle_gamma   90.00
#
_symmetry.space_group_name_H-M   'P 1'
#
loop_
_entity.id
_entity.type
_entity.pdbx_description
1 polymer ?
#
loop_
_entity_poly.entity_id
_entity_poly.type
_entity_poly.pdbx_seq_one_letter_code
_entity_poly.pdbx_strand_id
1 'polypeptide(L)'
;MMEYIESSQKRRETRPITTKEVEMRWDWPVEVNYLEAKAFCNYKSETDGKKTRLITEPEWQAIAKDAKPETNICLKYFSTCPVDQFKQGDFYDVYGNVWQWTETFFHPLEGFKVHPAYHDFSTPCFDEKHNIMTGGSWVSCGNEAIQSARYAFRRHFFQFCGIRYVQEE
;
A
#
# COMPACT_ATOMS: atom_id res chain seq x y z
N MET A 1 6.44 -30.60 52.44
CA MET A 1 5.20 -30.66 51.62
C MET A 1 4.53 -29.28 51.67
N MET A 2 5.25 -28.26 51.23
CA MET A 2 4.93 -26.81 51.36
C MET A 2 5.58 -26.08 50.17
N GLU A 3 5.42 -26.59 48.95
CA GLU A 3 6.12 -26.00 47.78
C GLU A 3 5.35 -26.11 46.44
N TYR A 4 4.04 -26.40 46.46
CA TYR A 4 3.33 -26.69 45.20
C TYR A 4 2.04 -25.91 44.93
N ILE A 5 1.73 -24.84 45.70
CA ILE A 5 0.47 -24.08 45.49
C ILE A 5 0.68 -22.57 45.25
N GLU A 6 1.92 -22.08 45.17
CA GLU A 6 2.19 -20.64 44.89
C GLU A 6 2.66 -20.33 43.46
N SER A 7 2.69 -21.31 42.54
CA SER A 7 3.22 -21.07 41.18
C SER A 7 2.18 -20.56 40.16
N SER A 8 0.92 -20.32 40.54
CA SER A 8 -0.16 -20.00 39.59
C SER A 8 -0.54 -18.51 39.49
N GLN A 9 0.15 -17.62 40.21
CA GLN A 9 -0.05 -16.16 40.10
C GLN A 9 1.19 -15.39 39.67
N LYS A 10 2.01 -15.94 38.77
CA LYS A 10 2.80 -15.07 37.89
C LYS A 10 1.80 -14.38 36.96
N ARG A 11 1.35 -13.19 37.39
CA ARG A 11 0.72 -12.18 36.53
C ARG A 11 1.45 -12.26 35.19
N ARG A 12 0.71 -12.61 34.13
CA ARG A 12 1.15 -12.28 32.78
C ARG A 12 1.38 -10.78 32.83
N GLU A 13 2.62 -10.36 33.01
CA GLU A 13 3.03 -8.99 32.73
C GLU A 13 2.61 -8.79 31.28
N THR A 14 1.47 -8.13 31.12
CA THR A 14 1.08 -7.53 29.86
C THR A 14 2.29 -6.69 29.48
N ARG A 15 3.12 -7.16 28.54
CA ARG A 15 4.15 -6.31 27.94
C ARG A 15 3.42 -5.04 27.56
N PRO A 16 3.70 -3.89 28.19
CA PRO A 16 3.03 -2.67 27.79
C PRO A 16 3.33 -2.51 26.30
N ILE A 17 2.29 -2.24 25.51
CA ILE A 17 2.45 -1.79 24.12
C ILE A 17 3.28 -0.52 24.23
N THR A 18 4.60 -0.68 24.12
CA THR A 18 5.53 0.38 24.50
C THR A 18 5.60 1.29 23.29
N THR A 19 4.78 2.33 23.31
CA THR A 19 4.94 3.45 22.39
C THR A 19 6.29 4.09 22.69
N LYS A 20 7.21 4.02 21.74
CA LYS A 20 8.51 4.69 21.81
C LYS A 20 8.50 5.84 20.83
N GLU A 21 8.83 7.04 21.31
CA GLU A 21 9.13 8.16 20.40
C GLU A 21 10.38 7.83 19.60
N VAL A 22 10.27 7.97 18.28
CA VAL A 22 11.36 7.76 17.34
C VAL A 22 11.50 9.02 16.49
N GLU A 23 12.73 9.30 16.06
CA GLU A 23 12.98 10.38 15.12
C GLU A 23 12.27 10.10 13.78
N MET A 24 11.76 11.16 13.16
CA MET A 24 11.05 11.04 11.89
C MET A 24 11.99 10.58 10.78
N ARG A 25 11.60 9.52 10.07
CA ARG A 25 12.35 8.97 8.94
C ARG A 25 11.89 9.63 7.65
N TRP A 26 12.53 10.73 7.27
CA TRP A 26 12.10 11.58 6.16
C TRP A 26 12.28 10.96 4.76
N ASP A 27 13.13 9.94 4.66
CA ASP A 27 13.44 9.19 3.44
C ASP A 27 12.58 7.92 3.27
N TRP A 28 11.64 7.68 4.18
CA TRP A 28 10.73 6.52 4.15
C TRP A 28 9.41 6.88 3.47
N PRO A 29 8.69 5.90 2.88
CA PRO A 29 7.41 6.17 2.26
C PRO A 29 6.42 6.67 3.31
N VAL A 30 5.63 7.67 2.93
CA VAL A 30 4.49 8.11 3.72
C VAL A 30 3.33 7.12 3.52
N GLU A 31 2.67 6.75 4.61
CA GLU A 31 1.43 5.98 4.60
C GLU A 31 0.25 6.92 4.79
N VAL A 32 -0.66 6.95 3.82
CA VAL A 32 -1.79 7.90 3.77
C VAL A 32 -3.03 7.22 3.21
N ASN A 33 -4.19 7.76 3.53
CA ASN A 33 -5.40 7.41 2.80
C ASN A 33 -5.46 8.12 1.43
N TYR A 34 -6.38 7.71 0.57
CA TYR A 34 -6.50 8.27 -0.79
C TYR A 34 -6.81 9.77 -0.78
N LEU A 35 -7.63 10.25 0.16
CA LEU A 35 -8.03 11.66 0.22
C LEU A 35 -6.83 12.56 0.56
N GLU A 36 -6.00 12.13 1.49
CA GLU A 36 -4.73 12.80 1.83
C GLU A 36 -3.76 12.78 0.64
N ALA A 37 -3.63 11.63 -0.03
CA ALA A 37 -2.81 11.50 -1.23
C ALA A 37 -3.26 12.46 -2.34
N LYS A 38 -4.57 12.54 -2.59
CA LYS A 38 -5.15 13.44 -3.57
C LYS A 38 -5.00 14.92 -3.17
N ALA A 39 -5.17 15.23 -1.89
CA ALA A 39 -4.99 16.58 -1.37
C ALA A 39 -3.53 17.04 -1.55
N PHE A 40 -2.56 16.17 -1.29
CA PHE A 40 -1.14 16.46 -1.55
C PHE A 40 -0.88 16.78 -3.02
N CYS A 41 -1.40 15.99 -3.96
CA CYS A 41 -1.25 16.28 -5.39
C CYS A 41 -1.89 17.63 -5.79
N ASN A 42 -3.06 17.96 -5.24
CA ASN A 42 -3.71 19.24 -5.49
C ASN A 42 -2.85 20.42 -4.96
N TYR A 43 -2.39 20.32 -3.72
CA TYR A 43 -1.50 21.31 -3.11
C TYR A 43 -0.21 21.51 -3.92
N LYS A 44 0.42 20.41 -4.35
CA LYS A 44 1.63 20.45 -5.18
C LYS A 44 1.35 21.08 -6.55
N SER A 45 0.17 20.84 -7.11
CA SER A 45 -0.24 21.48 -8.37
C SER A 45 -0.33 23.00 -8.25
N GLU A 46 -0.92 23.48 -7.17
CA GLU A 46 -1.05 24.92 -6.88
C GLU A 46 0.31 25.56 -6.60
N THR A 47 1.18 24.87 -5.86
CA THR A 47 2.49 25.38 -5.45
C THR A 47 3.48 25.43 -6.62
N ASP A 48 3.52 24.38 -7.44
CA ASP A 48 4.48 24.27 -8.54
C ASP A 48 3.96 24.95 -9.83
N GLY A 49 2.67 25.30 -9.89
CA GLY A 49 2.01 25.82 -11.09
C GLY A 49 1.87 24.79 -12.23
N LYS A 50 2.12 23.51 -11.95
CA LYS A 50 2.05 22.39 -12.89
C LYS A 50 1.10 21.33 -12.38
N LYS A 51 0.22 20.83 -13.24
CA LYS A 51 -0.76 19.82 -12.81
C LYS A 51 -0.06 18.57 -12.32
N THR A 52 -0.36 18.21 -11.09
CA THR A 52 0.13 17.02 -10.40
C THR A 52 -1.06 16.16 -9.99
N ARG A 53 -0.98 14.85 -10.24
CA ARG A 53 -2.05 13.91 -9.89
C ARG A 53 -1.48 12.56 -9.51
N LEU A 54 -2.32 11.71 -8.90
CA LEU A 54 -1.91 10.32 -8.69
C LEU A 54 -1.79 9.63 -10.06
N ILE A 55 -0.96 8.59 -10.09
CA ILE A 55 -0.85 7.73 -11.26
C ILE A 55 -2.18 7.00 -11.51
N THR A 56 -2.47 6.65 -12.76
CA THR A 56 -3.58 5.76 -13.11
C THR A 56 -3.11 4.30 -13.10
N GLU A 57 -4.05 3.35 -13.00
CA GLU A 57 -3.73 1.92 -13.11
C GLU A 57 -2.95 1.60 -14.41
N PRO A 58 -3.36 2.05 -15.62
CA PRO A 58 -2.61 1.75 -16.85
C PRO A 58 -1.19 2.33 -16.88
N GLU A 59 -0.99 3.54 -16.36
CA GLU A 59 0.34 4.14 -16.24
C GLU A 59 1.22 3.35 -15.27
N TRP A 60 0.66 2.91 -14.14
CA TRP A 60 1.38 2.06 -13.22
C TRP A 60 1.75 0.72 -13.87
N GLN A 61 0.83 0.12 -14.64
CA GLN A 61 1.09 -1.13 -15.37
C GLN A 61 2.23 -0.98 -16.39
N ALA A 62 2.33 0.17 -17.05
CA ALA A 62 3.41 0.47 -17.98
C ALA A 62 4.77 0.49 -17.28
N ILE A 63 4.86 1.15 -16.12
CA ILE A 63 6.09 1.19 -15.30
C ILE A 63 6.41 -0.19 -14.73
N ALA A 64 5.39 -0.92 -14.27
CA ALA A 64 5.53 -2.22 -13.62
C ALA A 64 6.06 -3.32 -14.55
N LYS A 65 5.89 -3.17 -15.86
CA LYS A 65 6.37 -4.13 -16.87
C LYS A 65 7.89 -4.32 -16.84
N ASP A 66 8.63 -3.23 -16.64
CA ASP A 66 10.10 -3.24 -16.62
C ASP A 66 10.65 -3.34 -15.19
N ALA A 67 9.77 -3.44 -14.19
CA ALA A 67 10.11 -3.60 -12.79
C ALA A 67 10.24 -5.09 -12.40
N LYS A 68 11.48 -5.57 -12.18
CA LYS A 68 11.91 -6.54 -11.13
C LYS A 68 13.39 -6.91 -11.31
N PRO A 69 14.21 -6.88 -10.25
CA PRO A 69 14.07 -7.79 -9.10
C PRO A 69 14.17 -7.07 -7.73
N GLU A 70 14.47 -7.82 -6.66
CA GLU A 70 14.52 -7.45 -5.23
C GLU A 70 13.54 -6.38 -4.73
N THR A 71 12.57 -6.79 -3.92
CA THR A 71 11.53 -5.91 -3.38
C THR A 71 11.36 -6.12 -1.87
N ASN A 72 10.81 -5.14 -1.17
CA ASN A 72 10.36 -5.28 0.22
C ASN A 72 8.91 -5.76 0.24
N ILE A 73 8.71 -7.09 0.22
CA ILE A 73 7.41 -7.76 0.33
C ILE A 73 7.55 -8.97 1.26
N CYS A 74 6.44 -9.64 1.58
CA CYS A 74 6.44 -10.89 2.36
C CYS A 74 7.17 -10.77 3.71
N LEU A 75 7.00 -9.64 4.41
CA LEU A 75 7.57 -9.37 5.73
C LEU A 75 9.11 -9.43 5.77
N LYS A 76 9.80 -9.30 4.63
CA LYS A 76 11.25 -9.45 4.52
C LYS A 76 12.04 -8.61 5.53
N TYR A 77 11.59 -7.40 5.80
CA TYR A 77 12.20 -6.49 6.78
C TYR A 77 11.29 -6.15 7.97
N PHE A 78 10.10 -6.76 8.04
CA PHE A 78 9.07 -6.48 9.06
C PHE A 78 8.67 -5.00 9.21
N SER A 79 8.95 -4.18 8.19
CA SER A 79 8.65 -2.75 8.13
C SER A 79 8.86 -2.24 6.70
N THR A 80 8.44 -1.00 6.44
CA THR A 80 8.91 -0.20 5.29
C THR A 80 10.43 0.06 5.35
N CYS A 81 10.98 0.66 4.30
CA CYS A 81 12.39 1.04 4.18
C CYS A 81 12.52 2.36 3.39
N PRO A 82 13.72 2.98 3.31
CA PRO A 82 13.95 4.15 2.47
C PRO A 82 13.48 3.95 1.01
N VAL A 83 12.91 4.99 0.41
CA VAL A 83 12.26 4.95 -0.91
C VAL A 83 13.21 4.77 -2.10
N ASP A 84 14.51 4.86 -1.86
CA ASP A 84 15.58 4.73 -2.85
C ASP A 84 16.37 3.42 -2.70
N GLN A 85 15.89 2.49 -1.86
CA GLN A 85 16.61 1.26 -1.56
C GLN A 85 16.51 0.21 -2.69
N PHE A 86 15.34 0.02 -3.30
CA PHE A 86 15.12 -1.03 -4.30
C PHE A 86 14.85 -0.46 -5.69
N LYS A 87 15.92 -0.38 -6.51
CA LYS A 87 15.82 0.04 -7.91
C LYS A 87 15.12 -1.01 -8.77
N GLN A 88 14.10 -0.59 -9.51
CA GLN A 88 13.23 -1.41 -10.35
C GLN A 88 13.03 -0.69 -11.71
N GLY A 89 13.91 -1.00 -12.67
CA GLY A 89 13.99 -0.27 -13.93
C GLY A 89 14.54 1.15 -13.71
N ASP A 90 13.85 2.15 -14.25
CA ASP A 90 14.18 3.57 -14.05
C ASP A 90 13.64 4.14 -12.73
N PHE A 91 12.81 3.37 -12.02
CA PHE A 91 12.15 3.79 -10.79
C PHE A 91 12.67 3.00 -9.58
N TYR A 92 12.22 3.39 -8.40
CA TYR A 92 12.42 2.65 -7.16
C TYR A 92 11.06 2.26 -6.58
N ASP A 93 11.01 1.13 -5.86
CA ASP A 93 9.83 0.68 -5.12
C ASP A 93 8.54 0.69 -5.95
N VAL A 94 8.60 0.22 -7.21
CA VAL A 94 7.39 0.03 -8.03
C VAL A 94 6.53 -1.06 -7.42
N TYR A 95 7.16 -2.15 -6.98
CA TYR A 95 6.62 -3.20 -6.13
C TYR A 95 7.19 -3.14 -4.72
N GLY A 96 6.35 -3.44 -3.74
CA GLY A 96 6.72 -3.53 -2.34
C GLY A 96 6.90 -2.18 -1.65
N ASN A 97 7.42 -2.24 -0.42
CA ASN A 97 7.47 -1.13 0.52
C ASN A 97 6.05 -0.71 0.94
N VAL A 98 5.31 0.02 0.10
CA VAL A 98 3.90 0.36 0.31
C VAL A 98 3.09 0.14 -0.96
N TRP A 99 1.81 -0.18 -0.79
CA TRP A 99 0.84 -0.04 -1.88
C TRP A 99 0.84 1.40 -2.41
N GLN A 100 0.44 1.60 -3.66
CA GLN A 100 0.36 2.93 -4.27
C GLN A 100 -1.07 3.24 -4.67
N TRP A 101 -1.61 4.35 -4.17
CA TRP A 101 -2.93 4.83 -4.59
C TRP A 101 -2.94 5.26 -6.06
N THR A 102 -4.00 4.90 -6.76
CA THR A 102 -4.25 5.36 -8.14
C THR A 102 -5.53 6.19 -8.23
N GLU A 103 -5.63 7.08 -9.23
CA GLU A 103 -6.89 7.80 -9.52
C GLU A 103 -7.96 6.88 -10.12
N THR A 104 -7.59 5.69 -10.55
CA THR A 104 -8.49 4.75 -11.22
C THR A 104 -9.47 4.15 -10.21
N PHE A 105 -10.76 4.34 -10.46
CA PHE A 105 -11.80 3.63 -9.72
C PHE A 105 -11.74 2.14 -10.00
N PHE A 106 -12.14 1.33 -9.03
CA PHE A 106 -12.26 -0.09 -9.25
C PHE A 106 -13.46 -0.39 -10.15
N HIS A 107 -13.18 -1.01 -11.29
CA HIS A 107 -14.17 -1.26 -12.34
C HIS A 107 -13.90 -2.62 -13.00
N PRO A 108 -14.93 -3.26 -13.59
CA PRO A 108 -14.74 -4.49 -14.34
C PRO A 108 -13.91 -4.24 -15.61
N LEU A 109 -13.00 -5.15 -15.93
CA LEU A 109 -12.32 -5.15 -17.23
C LEU A 109 -13.27 -5.68 -18.32
N GLU A 110 -12.93 -5.43 -19.58
CA GLU A 110 -13.66 -5.99 -20.72
C GLU A 110 -13.76 -7.53 -20.62
N GLY A 111 -14.96 -8.07 -20.78
CA GLY A 111 -15.21 -9.50 -20.68
C GLY A 111 -15.22 -10.06 -19.25
N PHE A 112 -15.18 -9.21 -18.21
CA PHE A 112 -15.25 -9.64 -16.81
C PHE A 112 -16.47 -10.55 -16.56
N LYS A 113 -16.23 -11.68 -15.91
CA LYS A 113 -17.25 -12.62 -15.44
C LYS A 113 -16.99 -12.93 -13.98
N VAL A 114 -18.07 -12.93 -13.20
CA VAL A 114 -18.02 -13.28 -11.78
C VAL A 114 -17.67 -14.75 -11.62
N HIS A 115 -16.73 -15.07 -10.73
CA HIS A 115 -16.39 -16.45 -10.44
C HIS A 115 -17.53 -17.12 -9.64
N PRO A 116 -18.04 -18.31 -10.04
CA PRO A 116 -19.19 -18.93 -9.37
C PRO A 116 -18.99 -19.19 -7.88
N ALA A 117 -17.76 -19.50 -7.47
CA ALA A 117 -17.44 -19.78 -6.06
C ALA A 117 -17.23 -18.52 -5.21
N TYR A 118 -17.07 -17.34 -5.80
CA TYR A 118 -16.75 -16.12 -5.06
C TYR A 118 -17.36 -14.88 -5.73
N HIS A 119 -18.67 -14.73 -5.54
CA HIS A 119 -19.48 -13.83 -6.33
C HIS A 119 -19.40 -12.35 -5.91
N ASP A 120 -19.04 -12.12 -4.65
CA ASP A 120 -19.04 -10.84 -3.96
C ASP A 120 -17.62 -10.29 -3.69
N PHE A 121 -16.58 -10.92 -4.24
CA PHE A 121 -15.21 -10.46 -4.04
C PHE A 121 -14.96 -9.07 -4.66
N SER A 122 -15.31 -8.89 -5.93
CA SER A 122 -15.03 -7.64 -6.67
C SER A 122 -16.27 -6.79 -6.90
N THR A 123 -17.41 -7.42 -7.17
CA THR A 123 -18.62 -6.74 -7.65
C THR A 123 -19.17 -5.69 -6.69
N PRO A 124 -19.15 -5.85 -5.34
CA PRO A 124 -19.63 -4.81 -4.43
C PRO A 124 -18.74 -3.56 -4.40
N CYS A 125 -17.50 -3.68 -4.90
CA CYS A 125 -16.54 -2.59 -4.92
C CYS A 125 -16.55 -1.79 -6.25
N PHE A 126 -17.34 -2.21 -7.24
CA PHE A 126 -17.58 -1.46 -8.48
C PHE A 126 -18.61 -0.34 -8.27
N ASP A 127 -18.31 0.54 -7.32
CA ASP A 127 -19.26 1.53 -6.79
C ASP A 127 -18.74 2.98 -6.83
N GLU A 128 -17.64 3.22 -7.56
CA GLU A 128 -16.95 4.53 -7.70
C GLU A 128 -16.50 5.16 -6.36
N LYS A 129 -16.52 4.37 -5.30
CA LYS A 129 -16.08 4.79 -3.96
C LYS A 129 -14.81 4.06 -3.52
N HIS A 130 -14.34 3.10 -4.31
CA HIS A 130 -13.06 2.44 -4.15
C HIS A 130 -12.10 2.84 -5.27
N ASN A 131 -10.88 3.14 -4.87
CA ASN A 131 -9.76 3.39 -5.78
C ASN A 131 -8.85 2.17 -5.79
N ILE A 132 -8.28 1.89 -6.95
CA ILE A 132 -7.30 0.81 -7.10
C ILE A 132 -6.01 1.22 -6.38
N MET A 133 -5.42 0.24 -5.70
CA MET A 133 -4.07 0.32 -5.17
C MET A 133 -3.21 -0.77 -5.82
N THR A 134 -1.97 -0.42 -6.15
CA THR A 134 -1.06 -1.30 -6.92
C THR A 134 0.29 -1.50 -6.23
N GLY A 135 1.03 -2.53 -6.63
CA GLY A 135 2.42 -2.78 -6.21
C GLY A 135 2.66 -3.65 -4.98
N GLY A 136 1.67 -3.82 -4.11
CA GLY A 136 1.85 -4.56 -2.85
C GLY A 136 2.66 -3.77 -1.82
N SER A 137 2.44 -4.06 -0.54
CA SER A 137 3.20 -3.48 0.58
C SER A 137 4.22 -4.47 1.16
N TRP A 138 5.01 -4.02 2.14
CA TRP A 138 5.96 -4.86 2.87
C TRP A 138 5.31 -6.08 3.55
N VAL A 139 4.02 -6.04 3.88
CA VAL A 139 3.27 -7.20 4.41
C VAL A 139 2.66 -8.09 3.32
N SER A 140 2.51 -7.59 2.10
CA SER A 140 1.79 -8.28 1.04
C SER A 140 2.53 -9.52 0.57
N CYS A 141 1.79 -10.62 0.40
CA CYS A 141 2.31 -11.92 0.04
C CYS A 141 1.59 -12.50 -1.18
N GLY A 142 2.30 -13.29 -1.99
CA GLY A 142 1.69 -14.05 -3.08
C GLY A 142 0.98 -13.17 -4.11
N ASN A 143 -0.32 -13.41 -4.32
CA ASN A 143 -1.12 -12.72 -5.33
C ASN A 143 -1.32 -11.22 -5.05
N GLU A 144 -1.06 -10.74 -3.84
CA GLU A 144 -1.10 -9.32 -3.51
C GLU A 144 0.08 -8.53 -4.09
N ALA A 145 1.15 -9.19 -4.53
CA ALA A 145 2.37 -8.53 -5.01
C ALA A 145 2.70 -8.84 -6.48
N ILE A 146 1.72 -9.34 -7.25
CA ILE A 146 1.88 -9.62 -8.69
C ILE A 146 1.39 -8.44 -9.54
N GLN A 147 1.86 -8.37 -10.78
CA GLN A 147 1.49 -7.29 -11.71
C GLN A 147 0.00 -7.21 -12.00
N SER A 148 -0.66 -8.37 -12.16
CA SER A 148 -2.08 -8.46 -12.47
C SER A 148 -2.99 -8.29 -11.26
N ALA A 149 -2.44 -8.06 -10.07
CA ALA A 149 -3.20 -7.85 -8.86
C ALA A 149 -3.98 -6.53 -8.95
N ARG A 150 -5.31 -6.62 -8.84
CA ARG A 150 -6.20 -5.45 -8.78
C ARG A 150 -6.93 -5.46 -7.46
N TYR A 151 -6.35 -4.78 -6.48
CA TYR A 151 -7.00 -4.55 -5.19
C TYR A 151 -7.51 -3.13 -5.12
N ALA A 152 -8.60 -2.94 -4.39
CA ALA A 152 -9.21 -1.64 -4.24
C ALA A 152 -9.68 -1.43 -2.82
N PHE A 153 -9.68 -0.19 -2.38
CA PHE A 153 -10.04 0.13 -1.01
C PHE A 153 -10.78 1.47 -0.91
N ARG A 154 -11.54 1.61 0.17
CA ARG A 154 -12.32 2.81 0.47
C ARG A 154 -11.39 3.97 0.77
N ARG A 155 -11.67 5.11 0.13
CA ARG A 155 -10.79 6.30 0.10
C ARG A 155 -10.38 6.87 1.46
N HIS A 156 -11.21 6.70 2.49
CA HIS A 156 -11.03 7.32 3.81
C HIS A 156 -10.43 6.36 4.86
N PHE A 157 -10.13 5.12 4.49
CA PHE A 157 -9.50 4.19 5.41
C PHE A 157 -8.00 4.08 5.16
N PHE A 158 -7.25 3.86 6.24
CA PHE A 158 -5.82 3.60 6.18
C PHE A 158 -5.53 2.16 5.77
N GLN A 159 -4.47 2.00 4.99
CA GLN A 159 -3.80 0.77 4.60
C GLN A 159 -2.29 1.07 4.57
N PHE A 160 -1.44 0.06 4.40
CA PHE A 160 -0.01 0.23 4.10
C PHE A 160 0.17 0.77 2.67
N CYS A 161 -0.35 1.96 2.40
CA CYS A 161 -0.49 2.55 1.08
C CYS A 161 0.01 4.00 1.11
N GLY A 162 0.81 4.37 0.12
CA GLY A 162 1.40 5.69 -0.04
C GLY A 162 1.05 6.33 -1.39
N ILE A 163 1.92 7.25 -1.81
CA ILE A 163 1.69 8.13 -2.95
C ILE A 163 2.77 7.91 -4.00
N ARG A 164 2.36 7.67 -5.25
CA ARG A 164 3.17 7.92 -6.44
C ARG A 164 2.39 8.85 -7.36
N TYR A 165 2.98 9.99 -7.70
CA TYR A 165 2.32 11.00 -8.51
C TYR A 165 3.05 11.19 -9.85
N VAL A 166 2.31 11.75 -10.80
CA VAL A 166 2.83 12.24 -12.08
C VAL A 166 2.57 13.74 -12.16
N GLN A 167 3.46 14.46 -12.83
CA GLN A 167 3.38 15.90 -13.03
C GLN A 167 3.52 16.19 -14.53
N GLU A 168 2.78 17.18 -15.04
CA GLU A 168 2.94 17.68 -16.40
C GLU A 168 4.33 18.34 -16.58
N GLU A 169 4.87 18.29 -17.81
CA GLU A 169 6.17 18.89 -18.15
C GLU A 169 6.19 20.42 -17.98
#